data_AF-A0A3D5J3D1-F1
#
_entry.id   AF-A0A3D5J3D1-F1
#
_cell.length_a   1.000
_cell.length_b   1.000
_cell.length_c   1.000
_cell.angle_alpha   90.00
_cell.angle_beta   90.00
_cell.angle_gamma   90.00
#
_symmetry.space_group_name_H-M   'P 1'
#
loop_
_entity.id
_entity.type
_entity.pdbx_description
1 polymer ?
#
loop_
_entity_poly.entity_id
_entity_poly.type
_entity_poly.pdbx_seq_one_letter_code
_entity_poly.pdbx_strand_id
1 'polypeptide(L)'
;MLGIQIKFTSKIEEFVAHDGFKMSYGKQALGNEFFIQNTDILLEHGFGELEIKVQPWGNTVCFFPVSENSDLPFDIFAASFYLLTRYEEYLPHVKDEAGRFPVSESLAYKESFLKTPVVDLWAQNFKKVLRDKFPEMEFKNAQFQVESIFAVAQGFVFNNKGIIRSVVGWGNDLMKLHFHRFFDRVKSWMKIKKDPFDVFDDLVSLIKKHSISAIFMFKVSDFTLYDRNINYNRIPYRSNIKYVSDYAKIGLLLGHYSSQTLKVLKTEK
;
A
#
# COMPACT_ATOMS: atom_id res chain seq x y z
N MET A 1 -13.86 -3.79 -3.20
CA MET A 1 -14.40 -3.09 -4.38
C MET A 1 -15.88 -3.38 -4.64
N LEU A 2 -16.34 -4.64 -4.78
CA LEU A 2 -17.75 -4.92 -5.15
C LEU A 2 -18.68 -5.45 -4.04
N GLY A 3 -18.13 -5.99 -2.95
CA GLY A 3 -18.92 -6.38 -1.76
C GLY A 3 -19.81 -7.62 -1.95
N ILE A 4 -19.49 -8.49 -2.92
CA ILE A 4 -20.22 -9.72 -3.23
C ILE A 4 -19.62 -10.89 -2.46
N GLN A 5 -20.46 -11.77 -1.92
CA GLN A 5 -20.02 -13.06 -1.38
C GLN A 5 -19.81 -14.06 -2.51
N ILE A 6 -18.63 -14.68 -2.55
CA ILE A 6 -18.25 -15.63 -3.60
C ILE A 6 -17.90 -16.99 -3.01
N LYS A 7 -18.12 -18.04 -3.80
CA LYS A 7 -17.65 -19.40 -3.54
C LYS A 7 -16.85 -19.87 -4.75
N PHE A 8 -15.82 -20.66 -4.51
CA PHE A 8 -14.98 -21.22 -5.56
C PHE A 8 -15.23 -22.72 -5.66
N THR A 9 -15.22 -23.25 -6.88
CA THR A 9 -15.14 -24.69 -7.16
C THR A 9 -14.24 -24.89 -8.37
N SER A 10 -13.51 -26.00 -8.39
CA SER A 10 -12.75 -26.47 -9.55
C SER A 10 -13.42 -27.67 -10.23
N LYS A 11 -14.54 -28.16 -9.70
CA LYS A 11 -15.30 -29.29 -10.26
C LYS A 11 -16.37 -28.77 -11.21
N ILE A 12 -16.35 -29.27 -12.43
CA ILE A 12 -17.28 -28.85 -13.49
C ILE A 12 -18.71 -29.24 -13.11
N GLU A 13 -18.91 -30.40 -12.48
CA GLU A 13 -20.25 -30.91 -12.12
C GLU A 13 -20.94 -30.00 -11.10
N GLU A 14 -20.20 -29.53 -10.09
CA GLU A 14 -20.71 -28.58 -9.08
C GLU A 14 -21.04 -27.23 -9.71
N PHE A 15 -20.24 -26.77 -10.68
CA PHE A 15 -20.48 -25.52 -11.39
C PHE A 15 -21.73 -25.59 -12.28
N VAL A 16 -21.87 -26.66 -13.06
CA VAL A 16 -23.01 -26.86 -13.95
C VAL A 16 -24.31 -26.99 -13.15
N ALA A 17 -24.29 -27.71 -12.03
CA ALA A 17 -25.45 -27.91 -11.16
C ALA A 17 -25.85 -26.67 -10.33
N HIS A 18 -25.07 -25.58 -10.34
CA HIS A 18 -25.43 -24.36 -9.63
C HIS A 18 -26.43 -23.51 -10.43
N ASP A 19 -27.60 -23.25 -9.84
CA ASP A 19 -28.69 -22.47 -10.47
C ASP A 19 -28.56 -20.95 -10.32
N GLY A 20 -27.62 -20.48 -9.49
CA GLY A 20 -27.39 -19.05 -9.26
C GLY A 20 -26.44 -18.39 -10.26
N PHE A 21 -26.14 -17.11 -10.04
CA PHE A 21 -25.14 -16.39 -10.81
C PHE A 21 -23.78 -17.07 -10.69
N LYS A 22 -23.22 -17.45 -11.84
CA LYS A 22 -21.95 -18.13 -11.92
C LYS A 22 -21.08 -17.55 -13.02
N MET A 23 -19.79 -17.62 -12.78
CA MET A 23 -18.76 -17.16 -13.69
C MET A 23 -17.67 -18.20 -13.78
N SER A 24 -17.18 -18.46 -14.98
CA SER A 24 -16.05 -19.33 -15.24
C SER A 24 -14.82 -18.51 -15.64
N TYR A 25 -13.64 -19.02 -15.27
CA TYR A 25 -12.36 -18.46 -15.65
C TYR A 25 -11.48 -19.59 -16.19
N GLY A 26 -11.16 -19.54 -17.48
CA GLY A 26 -10.48 -20.66 -18.14
C GLY A 26 -10.29 -20.44 -19.64
N LYS A 27 -9.87 -21.49 -20.36
CA LYS A 27 -9.55 -21.37 -21.80
C LYS A 27 -10.79 -21.27 -22.70
N GLN A 28 -11.90 -21.85 -22.26
CA GLN A 28 -13.15 -21.94 -23.01
C GLN A 28 -14.35 -21.80 -22.05
N ALA A 29 -15.45 -21.24 -22.57
CA ALA A 29 -16.73 -21.19 -21.87
C ALA A 29 -17.30 -22.60 -21.67
N LEU A 30 -18.02 -22.80 -20.57
CA LEU A 30 -18.71 -24.05 -20.22
C LEU A 30 -20.19 -24.04 -20.64
N GLY A 31 -20.71 -22.88 -21.07
CA GLY A 31 -22.11 -22.67 -21.41
C GLY A 31 -22.42 -21.19 -21.63
N ASN A 32 -23.53 -20.73 -21.04
CA ASN A 32 -24.01 -19.34 -21.12
C ASN A 32 -23.77 -18.55 -19.81
N GLU A 33 -22.78 -18.95 -19.02
CA GLU A 33 -22.35 -18.21 -17.85
C GLU A 33 -21.70 -16.86 -18.22
N PHE A 34 -21.28 -16.12 -17.21
CA PHE A 34 -20.27 -15.08 -17.42
C PHE A 34 -18.90 -15.76 -17.56
N PHE A 35 -18.25 -15.64 -18.71
CA PHE A 35 -16.97 -16.27 -19.00
C PHE A 35 -15.88 -15.23 -19.16
N ILE A 36 -14.78 -15.43 -18.43
CA ILE A 36 -13.54 -14.68 -18.63
C ILE A 36 -12.48 -15.65 -19.13
N GLN A 37 -11.99 -15.40 -20.33
CA GLN A 37 -10.89 -16.19 -20.84
C GLN A 37 -9.60 -15.89 -20.06
N ASN A 38 -8.91 -16.94 -19.62
CA ASN A 38 -7.66 -16.80 -18.90
C ASN A 38 -6.46 -16.64 -19.84
N THR A 39 -5.49 -15.87 -19.38
CA THR A 39 -4.10 -15.94 -19.83
C THR A 39 -3.30 -16.85 -18.92
N ASP A 40 -2.13 -17.28 -19.39
CA ASP A 40 -1.35 -18.32 -18.71
C ASP A 40 -0.63 -17.81 -17.45
N ILE A 41 -0.46 -16.49 -17.26
CA ILE A 41 0.30 -15.91 -16.13
C ILE A 41 -0.18 -16.36 -14.74
N LEU A 42 -1.49 -16.56 -14.55
CA LEU A 42 -2.03 -17.02 -13.25
C LEU A 42 -1.87 -18.53 -13.04
N LEU A 43 -1.57 -19.28 -14.10
CA LEU A 43 -1.46 -20.74 -14.11
C LEU A 43 0.00 -21.22 -14.22
N GLU A 44 0.91 -20.33 -14.59
CA GLU A 44 2.32 -20.63 -14.76
C GLU A 44 3.05 -20.84 -13.43
N HIS A 45 4.05 -21.72 -13.47
CA HIS A 45 5.02 -21.88 -12.39
C HIS A 45 6.29 -21.10 -12.72
N GLY A 46 6.49 -19.98 -12.02
CA GLY A 46 7.64 -19.11 -12.20
C GLY A 46 7.24 -17.74 -12.72
N PHE A 47 8.22 -16.98 -13.20
CA PHE A 47 8.00 -15.70 -13.83
C PHE A 47 8.98 -15.50 -14.98
N GLY A 48 8.57 -14.73 -15.98
CA GLY A 48 9.34 -14.49 -17.20
C GLY A 48 8.97 -13.15 -17.83
N GLU A 49 9.71 -12.76 -18.86
CA GLU A 49 9.39 -11.55 -19.60
C GLU A 49 8.10 -11.73 -20.40
N LEU A 50 7.22 -10.73 -20.32
CA LEU A 50 5.91 -10.74 -20.97
C LEU A 50 5.82 -9.57 -21.95
N GLU A 51 5.41 -9.85 -23.18
CA GLU A 51 5.08 -8.80 -24.14
C GLU A 51 3.67 -8.29 -23.86
N ILE A 52 3.58 -7.07 -23.31
CA ILE A 52 2.31 -6.47 -22.90
C ILE A 52 1.91 -5.38 -23.87
N LYS A 53 0.80 -5.60 -24.57
CA LYS A 53 0.15 -4.59 -25.40
C LYS A 53 -0.98 -3.93 -24.62
N VAL A 54 -0.82 -2.64 -24.33
CA VAL A 54 -1.86 -1.82 -23.70
C VAL A 54 -2.83 -1.30 -24.75
N GLN A 55 -4.12 -1.32 -24.44
CA GLN A 55 -5.20 -0.84 -25.30
C GLN A 55 -6.26 -0.07 -24.48
N PRO A 56 -7.03 0.84 -25.09
CA PRO A 56 -8.13 1.52 -24.40
C PRO A 56 -9.26 0.57 -24.00
N TRP A 57 -9.88 0.82 -22.84
CA TRP A 57 -11.13 0.17 -22.42
C TRP A 57 -12.03 1.17 -21.68
N GLY A 58 -13.05 1.68 -22.37
CA GLY A 58 -13.93 2.71 -21.82
C GLY A 58 -13.16 3.98 -21.43
N ASN A 59 -13.17 4.32 -20.14
CA ASN A 59 -12.47 5.47 -19.58
C ASN A 59 -11.09 5.12 -18.96
N THR A 60 -10.58 3.92 -19.22
CA THR A 60 -9.30 3.42 -18.71
C THR A 60 -8.55 2.68 -19.83
N VAL A 61 -7.45 2.02 -19.48
CA VAL A 61 -6.68 1.14 -20.37
C VAL A 61 -6.73 -0.28 -19.84
N CYS A 62 -6.52 -1.28 -20.69
CA CYS A 62 -6.37 -2.67 -20.31
C CYS A 62 -5.26 -3.34 -21.11
N PHE A 63 -4.88 -4.55 -20.73
CA PHE A 63 -3.89 -5.38 -21.41
C PHE A 63 -4.12 -6.85 -21.08
N PHE A 64 -3.38 -7.76 -21.73
CA PHE A 64 -3.71 -9.19 -21.82
C PHE A 64 -5.02 -9.42 -22.59
N PRO A 65 -5.08 -8.99 -23.87
CA PRO A 65 -6.28 -9.16 -24.68
C PRO A 65 -6.62 -10.64 -24.84
N VAL A 66 -7.92 -10.92 -24.88
CA VAL A 66 -8.45 -12.27 -25.05
C VAL A 66 -9.39 -12.31 -26.25
N SER A 67 -9.86 -13.50 -26.62
CA SER A 67 -10.76 -13.64 -27.77
C SER A 67 -12.15 -13.03 -27.49
N GLU A 68 -12.87 -12.75 -28.56
CA GLU A 68 -14.25 -12.23 -28.52
C GLU A 68 -15.26 -13.18 -27.83
N ASN A 69 -14.85 -14.43 -27.57
CA ASN A 69 -15.69 -15.39 -26.83
C ASN A 69 -15.79 -15.05 -25.33
N SER A 70 -14.92 -14.20 -24.79
CA SER A 70 -14.93 -13.75 -23.40
C SER A 70 -15.90 -12.58 -23.21
N ASP A 71 -16.63 -12.52 -22.08
CA ASP A 71 -17.51 -11.39 -21.75
C ASP A 71 -16.73 -10.09 -21.46
N LEU A 72 -15.40 -10.17 -21.30
CA LEU A 72 -14.48 -9.02 -21.22
C LEU A 72 -13.42 -9.07 -22.33
N PRO A 73 -12.93 -7.90 -22.82
CA PRO A 73 -11.96 -7.84 -23.92
C PRO A 73 -10.53 -8.19 -23.50
N PHE A 74 -10.30 -8.49 -22.22
CA PHE A 74 -9.01 -8.84 -21.65
C PHE A 74 -9.18 -9.67 -20.39
N ASP A 75 -8.12 -10.34 -19.98
CA ASP A 75 -8.06 -11.04 -18.70
C ASP A 75 -7.84 -10.04 -17.55
N ILE A 76 -8.96 -9.60 -16.96
CA ILE A 76 -8.96 -8.65 -15.85
C ILE A 76 -8.22 -9.17 -14.62
N PHE A 77 -8.20 -10.48 -14.37
CA PHE A 77 -7.56 -11.04 -13.19
C PHE A 77 -6.05 -11.11 -13.36
N ALA A 78 -5.57 -11.56 -14.51
CA ALA A 78 -4.16 -11.50 -14.86
C ALA A 78 -3.62 -10.07 -14.87
N ALA A 79 -4.33 -9.13 -15.50
CA ALA A 79 -3.91 -7.73 -15.55
C ALA A 79 -3.84 -7.11 -14.16
N SER A 80 -4.84 -7.40 -13.32
CA SER A 80 -4.86 -6.95 -11.92
C SER A 80 -3.72 -7.56 -11.11
N PHE A 81 -3.49 -8.87 -11.25
CA PHE A 81 -2.37 -9.56 -10.60
C PHE A 81 -1.04 -8.94 -10.99
N TYR A 82 -0.80 -8.72 -12.28
CA TYR A 82 0.44 -8.13 -12.78
C TYR A 82 0.76 -6.78 -12.13
N LEU A 83 -0.23 -5.88 -12.04
CA LEU A 83 -0.03 -4.56 -11.41
C LEU A 83 0.06 -4.63 -9.89
N LEU A 84 -0.83 -5.38 -9.24
CA LEU A 84 -0.93 -5.43 -7.77
C LEU A 84 0.27 -6.13 -7.13
N THR A 85 0.78 -7.17 -7.79
CA THR A 85 2.00 -7.86 -7.32
C THR A 85 3.27 -7.13 -7.70
N ARG A 86 3.19 -6.11 -8.57
CA ARG A 86 4.37 -5.47 -9.15
C ARG A 86 5.26 -6.50 -9.86
N TYR A 87 4.65 -7.35 -10.68
CA TYR A 87 5.29 -8.50 -11.33
C TYR A 87 6.64 -8.14 -12.01
N GLU A 88 6.69 -6.98 -12.66
CA GLU A 88 7.88 -6.41 -13.30
C GLU A 88 9.10 -6.24 -12.36
N GLU A 89 8.89 -6.04 -11.06
CA GLU A 89 9.97 -5.86 -10.08
C GLU A 89 10.66 -7.18 -9.73
N TYR A 90 10.07 -8.32 -10.09
CA TYR A 90 10.70 -9.64 -9.91
C TYR A 90 11.59 -10.03 -11.10
N LEU A 91 11.43 -9.38 -12.25
CA LEU A 91 12.26 -9.63 -13.43
C LEU A 91 13.66 -9.02 -13.24
N PRO A 92 14.70 -9.56 -13.92
CA PRO A 92 16.01 -8.91 -13.95
C PRO A 92 15.91 -7.47 -14.45
N HIS A 93 16.33 -6.52 -13.62
CA HIS A 93 16.28 -5.09 -13.94
C HIS A 93 17.48 -4.36 -13.33
N VAL A 94 17.81 -3.20 -13.89
CA VAL A 94 18.83 -2.31 -13.34
C VAL A 94 18.19 -1.50 -12.22
N LYS A 95 18.72 -1.65 -11.01
CA LYS A 95 18.20 -0.95 -9.84
C LYS A 95 18.64 0.51 -9.85
N ASP A 96 17.80 1.38 -9.27
CA ASP A 96 18.17 2.77 -8.99
C ASP A 96 19.26 2.88 -7.90
N GLU A 97 19.71 4.10 -7.62
CA GLU A 97 20.74 4.38 -6.58
C GLU A 97 20.36 3.85 -5.18
N ALA A 98 19.06 3.65 -4.93
CA ALA A 98 18.53 3.12 -3.67
C ALA A 98 18.26 1.61 -3.72
N GLY A 99 18.62 0.92 -4.80
CA GLY A 99 18.45 -0.52 -4.94
C GLY A 99 17.03 -0.96 -5.31
N ARG A 100 16.20 -0.06 -5.84
CA ARG A 100 14.77 -0.28 -6.17
C ARG A 100 14.54 -0.41 -7.66
N PHE A 101 13.39 -0.94 -8.04
CA PHE A 101 12.91 -0.90 -9.43
C PHE A 101 12.64 0.55 -9.88
N PRO A 102 13.23 1.02 -10.99
CA PRO A 102 13.01 2.39 -11.46
C PRO A 102 11.57 2.57 -11.96
N VAL A 103 10.89 3.62 -11.45
CA VAL A 103 9.52 3.94 -11.88
C VAL A 103 9.42 4.14 -13.39
N SER A 104 10.45 4.70 -14.02
CA SER A 104 10.52 4.93 -15.47
C SER A 104 10.49 3.63 -16.30
N GLU A 105 10.88 2.51 -15.71
CA GLU A 105 10.84 1.20 -16.37
C GLU A 105 9.47 0.54 -16.27
N SER A 106 8.58 1.04 -15.39
CA SER A 106 7.27 0.43 -15.20
C SER A 106 6.38 0.54 -16.43
N LEU A 107 5.57 -0.49 -16.69
CA LEU A 107 4.52 -0.46 -17.72
C LEU A 107 3.63 0.79 -17.57
N ALA A 108 3.22 1.07 -16.33
CA ALA A 108 2.33 2.19 -16.04
C ALA A 108 2.94 3.56 -16.32
N TYR A 109 4.27 3.71 -16.16
CA TYR A 109 4.97 4.94 -16.54
C TYR A 109 5.10 5.04 -18.06
N LYS A 110 5.56 3.97 -18.73
CA LYS A 110 5.77 3.93 -20.19
C LYS A 110 4.48 4.23 -20.95
N GLU A 111 3.37 3.70 -20.47
CA GLU A 111 2.03 3.84 -21.07
C GLU A 111 1.20 4.97 -20.44
N SER A 112 1.84 5.84 -19.64
CA SER A 112 1.26 7.08 -19.10
C SER A 112 -0.01 6.90 -18.23
N PHE A 113 -0.21 5.75 -17.59
CA PHE A 113 -1.33 5.50 -16.68
C PHE A 113 -0.93 5.38 -15.20
N LEU A 114 0.33 5.67 -14.85
CA LEU A 114 0.86 5.56 -13.47
C LEU A 114 0.03 6.27 -12.40
N LYS A 115 -0.58 7.42 -12.74
CA LYS A 115 -1.40 8.21 -11.81
C LYS A 115 -2.87 7.80 -11.80
N THR A 116 -3.26 6.83 -12.62
CA THR A 116 -4.63 6.37 -12.78
C THR A 116 -4.82 5.06 -12.01
N PRO A 117 -5.81 4.95 -11.11
CA PRO A 117 -6.08 3.73 -10.37
C PRO A 117 -6.81 2.71 -11.26
N VAL A 118 -6.12 2.19 -12.28
CA VAL A 118 -6.74 1.39 -13.34
C VAL A 118 -7.45 0.14 -12.81
N VAL A 119 -6.92 -0.53 -11.77
CA VAL A 119 -7.55 -1.71 -11.16
C VAL A 119 -8.90 -1.37 -10.50
N ASP A 120 -8.99 -0.24 -9.79
CA ASP A 120 -10.26 0.24 -9.22
C ASP A 120 -11.26 0.61 -10.32
N LEU A 121 -10.80 1.28 -11.39
CA LEU A 121 -11.62 1.57 -12.56
C LEU A 121 -12.10 0.29 -13.26
N TRP A 122 -11.24 -0.73 -13.35
CA TRP A 122 -11.61 -2.03 -13.88
C TRP A 122 -12.67 -2.71 -13.06
N ALA A 123 -12.57 -2.69 -11.73
CA ALA A 123 -13.61 -3.23 -10.87
C ALA A 123 -14.96 -2.50 -11.05
N GLN A 124 -14.93 -1.17 -11.20
CA GLN A 124 -16.14 -0.39 -11.49
C GLN A 124 -16.75 -0.73 -12.85
N ASN A 125 -15.94 -0.88 -13.89
CA ASN A 125 -16.43 -1.27 -15.21
C ASN A 125 -16.92 -2.71 -15.22
N PHE A 126 -16.19 -3.62 -14.56
CA PHE A 126 -16.60 -5.02 -14.37
C PHE A 126 -17.95 -5.12 -13.64
N LYS A 127 -18.19 -4.28 -12.63
CA LYS A 127 -19.51 -4.17 -11.97
C LYS A 127 -20.63 -3.84 -12.96
N LYS A 128 -20.38 -2.96 -13.93
CA LYS A 128 -21.38 -2.58 -14.94
C LYS A 128 -21.68 -3.77 -15.86
N VAL A 129 -20.64 -4.41 -16.40
CA VAL A 129 -20.81 -5.60 -17.27
C VAL A 129 -21.55 -6.73 -16.52
N LEU A 130 -21.23 -6.96 -15.24
CA LEU A 130 -21.96 -7.93 -14.42
C LEU A 130 -23.43 -7.56 -14.22
N ARG A 131 -23.76 -6.27 -14.03
CA ARG A 131 -25.16 -5.81 -13.92
C ARG A 131 -25.93 -5.99 -15.21
N ASP A 132 -25.28 -5.79 -16.35
CA ASP A 132 -25.91 -5.97 -17.66
C ASP A 132 -26.20 -7.45 -17.93
N LYS A 133 -25.30 -8.37 -17.51
CA LYS A 133 -25.50 -9.82 -17.63
C LYS A 133 -26.47 -10.38 -16.57
N PHE A 134 -26.42 -9.86 -15.35
CA PHE A 134 -27.22 -10.32 -14.21
C PHE A 134 -28.01 -9.16 -13.58
N PRO A 135 -29.12 -8.72 -14.19
CA PRO A 135 -29.90 -7.58 -13.71
C PRO A 135 -30.46 -7.76 -12.30
N GLU A 136 -30.76 -9.00 -11.91
CA GLU A 136 -31.25 -9.36 -10.57
C GLU A 136 -30.16 -9.34 -9.49
N MET A 137 -28.89 -9.14 -9.85
CA MET A 137 -27.78 -9.13 -8.90
C MET A 137 -27.75 -7.83 -8.10
N GLU A 138 -27.96 -7.94 -6.78
CA GLU A 138 -27.83 -6.82 -5.87
C GLU A 138 -26.37 -6.55 -5.52
N PHE A 139 -25.96 -5.29 -5.65
CA PHE A 139 -24.65 -4.84 -5.23
C PHE A 139 -24.78 -3.90 -4.04
N LYS A 140 -24.08 -4.22 -2.95
CA LYS A 140 -23.99 -3.29 -1.82
C LYS A 140 -23.28 -2.02 -2.26
N ASN A 141 -23.90 -0.87 -2.00
CA ASN A 141 -23.21 0.41 -2.15
C ASN A 141 -22.19 0.55 -1.02
N ALA A 142 -20.91 0.55 -1.38
CA ALA A 142 -19.87 0.88 -0.41
C ALA A 142 -20.01 2.36 -0.04
N GLN A 143 -20.18 2.65 1.25
CA GLN A 143 -20.07 4.01 1.73
C GLN A 143 -18.60 4.39 1.77
N PHE A 144 -18.28 5.59 1.25
CA PHE A 144 -16.94 6.14 1.33
C PHE A 144 -16.57 6.34 2.81
N GLN A 145 -15.44 5.78 3.22
CA GLN A 145 -14.89 5.93 4.56
C GLN A 145 -13.46 6.43 4.45
N VAL A 146 -13.10 7.36 5.33
CA VAL A 146 -11.74 7.91 5.42
C VAL A 146 -11.10 7.35 6.68
N GLU A 147 -9.92 6.75 6.53
CA GLU A 147 -9.08 6.35 7.64
C GLU A 147 -7.74 7.09 7.52
N SER A 148 -7.38 7.83 8.58
CA SER A 148 -6.13 8.60 8.61
C SER A 148 -4.98 7.71 9.07
N ILE A 149 -3.94 7.58 8.24
CA ILE A 149 -2.75 6.80 8.56
C ILE A 149 -1.59 7.75 8.86
N PHE A 150 -1.09 7.70 10.09
CA PHE A 150 0.05 8.50 10.54
C PHE A 150 1.33 7.66 10.51
N ALA A 151 2.23 7.95 9.57
CA ALA A 151 3.54 7.32 9.51
C ALA A 151 4.52 8.02 10.47
N VAL A 152 4.69 7.46 11.67
CA VAL A 152 5.56 8.01 12.72
C VAL A 152 6.98 7.50 12.52
N ALA A 153 7.72 8.16 11.63
CA ALA A 153 9.12 7.83 11.36
C ALA A 153 10.05 8.20 12.54
N GLN A 154 9.73 9.26 13.27
CA GLN A 154 10.49 9.73 14.44
C GLN A 154 9.55 10.36 15.47
N GLY A 155 9.75 10.05 16.75
CA GLY A 155 8.99 10.67 17.84
C GLY A 155 9.58 11.98 18.38
N PHE A 156 10.88 12.21 18.17
CA PHE A 156 11.59 13.39 18.71
C PHE A 156 12.67 13.90 17.74
N VAL A 157 12.74 15.22 17.56
CA VAL A 157 13.81 15.89 16.79
C VAL A 157 15.05 16.11 17.65
N PHE A 158 14.87 16.53 18.89
CA PHE A 158 15.90 17.04 19.78
C PHE A 158 15.98 16.28 21.09
N ASN A 159 14.83 16.04 21.72
CA ASN A 159 14.74 15.40 23.03
C ASN A 159 15.09 13.92 22.93
N ASN A 160 15.55 13.34 24.05
CA ASN A 160 15.82 11.90 24.19
C ASN A 160 16.90 11.34 23.23
N LYS A 161 17.62 12.21 22.50
CA LYS A 161 18.79 11.85 21.69
C LYS A 161 20.05 11.86 22.56
N GLY A 162 20.99 10.96 22.25
CA GLY A 162 22.26 10.86 22.96
C GLY A 162 23.10 12.14 22.83
N ILE A 163 23.93 12.42 23.85
CA ILE A 163 24.72 13.65 23.99
C ILE A 163 25.55 13.95 22.74
N ILE A 164 26.22 12.95 22.17
CA ILE A 164 27.05 13.12 20.96
C ILE A 164 26.21 13.62 19.77
N ARG A 165 25.04 13.03 19.51
CA ARG A 165 24.14 13.44 18.41
C ARG A 165 23.62 14.86 18.62
N SER A 166 23.41 15.21 19.88
CA SER A 166 22.98 16.53 20.30
C SER A 166 24.05 17.58 20.01
N VAL A 167 25.30 17.35 20.42
CA VAL A 167 26.44 18.27 20.18
C VAL A 167 26.75 18.42 18.70
N VAL A 168 26.79 17.32 17.93
CA VAL A 168 26.98 17.38 16.47
C VAL A 168 25.83 18.14 15.80
N GLY A 169 24.60 17.95 16.28
CA GLY A 169 23.45 18.70 15.82
C GLY A 169 23.60 20.21 16.03
N TRP A 170 24.08 20.63 17.20
CA TRP A 170 24.38 22.04 17.49
C TRP A 170 25.42 22.62 16.54
N GLY A 171 26.56 21.93 16.38
CA GLY A 171 27.64 22.38 15.51
C GLY A 171 27.17 22.54 14.06
N ASN A 172 26.41 21.57 13.56
CA ASN A 172 25.84 21.64 12.22
C ASN A 172 24.79 22.76 12.06
N ASP A 173 23.94 22.98 13.07
CA ASP A 173 22.94 24.06 13.03
C ASP A 173 23.63 25.45 13.03
N LEU A 174 24.75 25.61 13.75
CA LEU A 174 25.54 26.83 13.78
C LEU A 174 26.30 27.06 12.46
N MET A 175 26.99 26.04 11.93
CA MET A 175 27.72 26.14 10.66
C MET A 175 26.79 26.47 9.48
N LYS A 176 25.54 25.98 9.52
CA LYS A 176 24.52 26.25 8.49
C LYS A 176 23.71 27.52 8.76
N LEU A 177 24.05 28.30 9.80
CA LEU A 177 23.35 29.53 10.19
C LEU A 177 21.84 29.33 10.45
N HIS A 178 21.44 28.13 10.88
CA HIS A 178 20.05 27.79 11.19
C HIS A 178 19.68 28.19 12.62
N PHE A 179 19.81 29.48 12.95
CA PHE A 179 19.62 30.00 14.31
C PHE A 179 18.24 29.67 14.90
N HIS A 180 17.18 29.66 14.09
CA HIS A 180 15.84 29.27 14.56
C HIS A 180 15.83 27.84 15.15
N ARG A 181 16.43 26.88 14.44
CA ARG A 181 16.51 25.48 14.87
C ARG A 181 17.38 25.30 16.11
N PHE A 182 18.45 26.08 16.20
CA PHE A 182 19.29 26.16 17.39
C PHE A 182 18.47 26.58 18.62
N PHE A 183 17.71 27.67 18.53
CA PHE A 183 16.89 28.14 19.65
C PHE A 183 15.75 27.18 20.00
N ASP A 184 15.12 26.56 19.00
CA ASP A 184 14.09 25.54 19.24
C ASP A 184 14.65 24.33 19.99
N ARG A 185 15.89 23.92 19.69
CA ARG A 185 16.57 22.84 20.40
C ARG A 185 16.86 23.21 21.85
N VAL A 186 17.37 24.42 22.10
CA VAL A 186 17.61 24.94 23.47
C VAL A 186 16.31 24.96 24.27
N LYS A 187 15.24 25.53 23.71
CA LYS A 187 13.92 25.61 24.35
C LYS A 187 13.34 24.23 24.64
N SER A 188 13.52 23.27 23.74
CA SER A 188 13.07 21.88 23.90
C SER A 188 13.78 21.19 25.07
N TRP A 189 15.10 21.38 25.21
CA TRP A 189 15.87 20.81 26.33
C TRP A 189 15.56 21.46 27.66
N MET A 190 15.37 22.78 27.68
CA MET A 190 14.93 23.51 28.86
C MET A 190 13.46 23.24 29.23
N LYS A 191 12.76 22.40 28.44
CA LYS A 191 11.33 22.09 28.59
C LYS A 191 10.42 23.33 28.54
N ILE A 192 10.90 24.42 27.95
CA ILE A 192 10.14 25.66 27.72
C ILE A 192 9.14 25.43 26.58
N LYS A 193 9.50 24.59 25.61
CA LYS A 193 8.67 24.21 24.46
C LYS A 193 8.71 22.69 24.32
N LYS A 194 7.61 22.07 23.86
CA LYS A 194 7.62 20.66 23.45
C LYS A 194 8.56 20.45 22.26
N ASP A 195 9.08 19.23 22.14
CA ASP A 195 9.82 18.84 20.95
C ASP A 195 8.91 18.97 19.72
N PRO A 196 9.36 19.55 18.60
CA PRO A 196 8.51 19.74 17.42
C PRO A 196 7.90 18.46 16.85
N PHE A 197 8.47 17.28 17.10
CA PHE A 197 7.91 16.00 16.64
C PHE A 197 7.06 15.31 17.71
N ASP A 198 7.03 15.82 18.93
CA ASP A 198 6.22 15.31 20.02
C ASP A 198 4.81 15.93 19.97
N VAL A 199 4.09 15.63 18.89
CA VAL A 199 2.76 16.18 18.55
C VAL A 199 1.60 15.27 18.95
N PHE A 200 1.88 14.18 19.69
CA PHE A 200 0.91 13.12 19.95
C PHE A 200 -0.30 13.60 20.75
N ASP A 201 -0.12 14.52 21.69
CA ASP A 201 -1.24 15.11 22.44
C ASP A 201 -2.19 15.92 21.55
N ASP A 202 -1.63 16.68 20.62
CA ASP A 202 -2.42 17.50 19.69
C ASP A 202 -3.21 16.61 18.73
N LEU A 203 -2.56 15.55 18.23
CA LEU A 203 -3.19 14.55 17.35
C LEU A 203 -4.30 13.78 18.09
N VAL A 204 -4.04 13.30 19.31
CA VAL A 204 -5.05 12.60 20.13
C VAL A 204 -6.22 13.53 20.43
N SER A 205 -5.96 14.80 20.74
CA SER A 205 -7.02 15.79 20.98
C SER A 205 -7.89 16.00 19.74
N LEU A 206 -7.28 16.06 18.55
CA LEU A 206 -8.00 16.16 17.27
C LEU A 206 -8.85 14.91 17.01
N ILE A 207 -8.28 13.72 17.22
CA ILE A 207 -8.97 12.43 17.04
C ILE A 207 -10.20 12.36 17.94
N LYS A 208 -10.06 12.70 19.22
CA LYS A 208 -11.18 12.72 20.18
C LYS A 208 -12.25 13.73 19.80
N LYS A 209 -11.84 14.95 19.43
CA LYS A 209 -12.75 16.04 19.08
C LYS A 209 -13.60 15.73 17.85
N HIS A 210 -13.02 15.06 16.86
CA HIS A 210 -13.65 14.83 15.56
C HIS A 210 -14.03 13.36 15.31
N SER A 211 -13.84 12.47 16.30
CA SER A 211 -14.09 11.03 16.17
C SER A 211 -13.43 10.40 14.93
N ILE A 212 -12.18 10.77 14.68
CA ILE A 212 -11.44 10.35 13.48
C ILE A 212 -11.00 8.89 13.61
N SER A 213 -11.25 8.05 12.60
CA SER A 213 -10.60 6.73 12.52
C SER A 213 -9.13 6.92 12.14
N ALA A 214 -8.23 6.53 13.04
CA ALA A 214 -6.79 6.72 12.87
C ALA A 214 -5.99 5.45 13.13
N ILE A 215 -4.94 5.26 12.32
CA ILE A 215 -3.92 4.23 12.49
C ILE A 215 -2.55 4.92 12.59
N PHE A 216 -1.81 4.65 13.66
CA PHE A 216 -0.43 5.14 13.84
C PHE A 216 0.56 4.03 13.55
N MET A 217 1.36 4.21 12.51
CA MET A 217 2.43 3.30 12.12
C MET A 217 3.74 3.79 12.75
N PHE A 218 4.16 3.18 13.86
CA PHE A 218 5.35 3.58 14.60
C PHE A 218 6.60 2.89 14.09
N LYS A 219 7.66 3.66 13.84
CA LYS A 219 8.96 3.11 13.49
C LYS A 219 9.69 2.65 14.74
N VAL A 220 10.00 1.36 14.80
CA VAL A 220 10.76 0.73 15.90
C VAL A 220 12.05 0.08 15.41
N SER A 221 12.50 0.41 14.20
CA SER A 221 13.78 -0.06 13.68
C SER A 221 14.97 0.46 14.49
N ASP A 222 16.06 -0.29 14.44
CA ASP A 222 17.32 0.12 15.03
C ASP A 222 17.90 1.37 14.33
N PHE A 223 18.76 2.08 15.04
CA PHE A 223 19.37 3.29 14.52
C PHE A 223 20.32 2.98 13.36
N THR A 224 20.09 3.62 12.21
CA THR A 224 20.94 3.51 11.03
C THR A 224 21.17 4.88 10.37
N LEU A 225 21.95 4.92 9.28
CA LEU A 225 22.16 6.14 8.50
C LEU A 225 20.83 6.74 8.01
N TYR A 226 19.88 5.88 7.66
CA TYR A 226 18.55 6.22 7.13
C TYR A 226 17.48 6.31 8.24
N ASP A 227 17.56 5.45 9.26
CA ASP A 227 16.63 5.43 10.38
C ASP A 227 17.22 6.12 11.61
N ARG A 228 16.89 7.40 11.76
CA ARG A 228 17.48 8.26 12.80
C ARG A 228 16.63 8.39 14.05
N ASN A 229 15.63 7.53 14.24
CA ASN A 229 14.78 7.58 15.41
C ASN A 229 15.56 7.29 16.70
N ILE A 230 14.94 7.53 17.85
CA ILE A 230 15.48 7.05 19.12
C ILE A 230 15.22 5.55 19.25
N ASN A 231 16.05 4.86 20.04
CA ASN A 231 15.87 3.43 20.28
C ASN A 231 14.50 3.18 20.94
N TYR A 232 13.78 2.18 20.44
CA TYR A 232 12.42 1.87 20.85
C TYR A 232 12.30 1.44 22.33
N ASN A 233 13.38 1.00 22.97
CA ASN A 233 13.40 0.68 24.40
C ASN A 233 13.39 1.91 25.32
N ARG A 234 13.57 3.12 24.76
CA ARG A 234 13.52 4.36 25.55
C ARG A 234 12.11 4.61 26.10
N ILE A 235 12.02 4.78 27.41
CA ILE A 235 10.76 5.01 28.14
C ILE A 235 9.88 6.10 27.51
N PRO A 236 10.41 7.29 27.12
CA PRO A 236 9.58 8.34 26.52
C PRO A 236 8.89 7.89 25.23
N TYR A 237 9.57 7.11 24.39
CA TYR A 237 8.98 6.63 23.14
C TYR A 237 7.89 5.59 23.39
N ARG A 238 8.16 4.63 24.27
CA ARG A 238 7.18 3.61 24.69
C ARG A 238 5.96 4.25 25.34
N SER A 239 6.16 5.31 26.13
CA SER A 239 5.08 6.08 26.74
C SER A 239 4.19 6.72 25.69
N ASN A 240 4.78 7.36 24.67
CA ASN A 240 4.01 7.98 23.58
C ASN A 240 3.23 6.92 22.78
N ILE A 241 3.85 5.79 22.46
CA ILE A 241 3.18 4.68 21.76
C ILE A 241 2.00 4.17 22.59
N LYS A 242 2.21 3.91 23.89
CA LYS A 242 1.17 3.42 24.79
C LYS A 242 0.02 4.43 24.90
N TYR A 243 0.35 5.71 25.10
CA TYR A 243 -0.64 6.77 25.18
C TYR A 243 -1.50 6.86 23.91
N VAL A 244 -0.89 6.82 22.72
CA VAL A 244 -1.63 6.84 21.45
C VAL A 244 -2.48 5.58 21.27
N SER A 245 -2.01 4.41 21.74
CA SER A 245 -2.74 3.15 21.62
C SER A 245 -4.05 3.11 22.42
N ASP A 246 -4.20 3.97 23.42
CA ASP A 246 -5.46 4.11 24.17
C ASP A 246 -6.56 4.78 23.34
N TYR A 247 -6.21 5.47 22.24
CA TYR A 247 -7.14 6.28 21.44
C TYR A 247 -7.19 5.92 19.95
N ALA A 248 -6.19 5.22 19.43
CA ALA A 248 -6.07 4.89 18.02
C ALA A 248 -5.45 3.50 17.82
N LYS A 249 -5.71 2.90 16.66
CA LYS A 249 -5.03 1.66 16.26
C LYS A 249 -3.56 1.95 16.05
N ILE A 250 -2.70 1.00 16.42
CA ILE A 250 -1.26 1.09 16.19
C ILE A 250 -0.80 -0.01 15.24
N GLY A 251 0.25 0.29 14.48
CA GLY A 251 0.92 -0.66 13.61
C GLY A 251 2.40 -0.36 13.51
N LEU A 252 3.11 -1.22 12.78
CA LEU A 252 4.55 -1.16 12.62
C LEU A 252 4.90 -0.42 11.34
N LEU A 253 5.66 0.68 11.46
CA LEU A 253 6.34 1.29 10.31
C LEU A 253 7.72 0.67 10.16
N LEU A 254 7.92 -0.03 9.07
CA LEU A 254 9.15 -0.74 8.74
C LEU A 254 10.35 0.21 8.63
N GLY A 255 11.51 -0.25 9.10
CA GLY A 255 12.80 0.39 8.85
C GLY A 255 13.20 0.38 7.38
N HIS A 256 14.25 1.13 7.05
CA HIS A 256 14.78 1.16 5.68
C HIS A 256 15.30 -0.22 5.23
N TYR A 257 15.92 -0.96 6.15
CA TYR A 257 16.55 -2.25 5.84
C TYR A 257 15.65 -3.47 6.08
N SER A 258 14.52 -3.31 6.78
CA SER A 258 13.61 -4.42 7.07
C SER A 258 12.92 -4.97 5.82
N SER A 259 12.79 -4.15 4.77
CA SER A 259 12.29 -4.61 3.45
C SER A 259 13.29 -5.50 2.72
N GLN A 260 14.58 -5.43 3.06
CA GLN A 260 15.65 -6.14 2.35
C GLN A 260 15.97 -7.51 2.97
N THR A 261 15.67 -7.73 4.26
CA THR A 261 16.03 -8.97 4.94
C THR A 261 14.92 -9.44 5.89
N LEU A 262 14.39 -10.64 5.65
CA LEU A 262 13.40 -11.30 6.52
C LEU A 262 13.86 -11.39 7.99
N LYS A 263 15.16 -11.52 8.23
CA LYS A 263 15.74 -11.53 9.58
C LYS A 263 15.53 -10.19 10.32
N VAL A 264 15.71 -9.07 9.64
CA VAL A 264 15.50 -7.72 10.21
C VAL A 264 14.01 -7.46 10.42
N LEU A 265 13.17 -7.91 9.50
CA LEU A 265 11.71 -7.85 9.68
C LEU A 265 11.24 -8.64 10.92
N LYS A 266 11.82 -9.83 11.17
CA LYS A 266 11.50 -10.64 12.36
C LYS A 266 11.97 -10.03 13.68
N THR A 267 12.99 -9.17 13.67
CA THR A 267 13.44 -8.48 14.88
C THR A 267 12.61 -7.24 15.20
N GLU A 268 11.97 -6.64 14.19
CA GLU A 268 11.14 -5.43 14.35
C GLU A 268 9.65 -5.74 14.66
N LYS A 269 9.20 -6.99 14.45
CA LYS A 269 7.84 -7.46 14.72
C LYS A 269 7.73 -8.14 16.09
#